data_AF-A0A1G5FDS3-F1
#
_entry.id   AF-A0A1G5FDS3-F1
#
_cell.length_a   1.000
_cell.length_b   1.000
_cell.length_c   1.000
_cell.angle_alpha   90.00
_cell.angle_beta   90.00
_cell.angle_gamma   90.00
#
_symmetry.space_group_name_H-M   'P 1'
#
loop_
_entity.id
_entity.type
_entity.pdbx_description
1 polymer ?
#
loop_
_entity_poly.entity_id
_entity_poly.type
_entity_poly.pdbx_seq_one_letter_code
_entity_poly.pdbx_strand_id
1 'polypeptide(L)'
;MKKKSFIIILIIFSLVSLCGCQISSNDVALEDEITAPLLNEENYVFNYDAIGGGTEVEIRTPYDMIYYGIPTYLRNIVGDDKVDEWLAQFESVTNPKGRDKWEVTIVNAVKELNVSKEAFKEANVSTYSKEQIEAIYSGDRKLINRSFVNEYALLINDKIYTSSWLAAHTVEDYKKEGITEDILNEYLNKIKDTPLIEDYKNIMNVLESKE
;
A
#
# COMPACT_ATOMS: atom_id res chain seq x y z
N MET A 1 20.72 64.04 13.52
CA MET A 1 19.67 64.93 12.96
C MET A 1 18.77 64.09 12.06
N LYS A 2 17.71 63.47 12.59
CA LYS A 2 16.30 63.91 12.66
C LYS A 2 15.60 64.17 11.30
N LYS A 3 14.52 63.37 11.10
CA LYS A 3 13.31 63.52 10.27
C LYS A 3 13.38 62.90 8.86
N LYS A 4 12.38 62.19 8.33
CA LYS A 4 11.06 61.71 8.80
C LYS A 4 10.56 60.69 7.74
N SER A 5 9.88 59.63 8.17
CA SER A 5 9.16 58.66 7.33
C SER A 5 8.02 59.28 6.52
N PHE A 6 7.70 58.70 5.36
CA PHE A 6 6.33 58.65 4.85
C PHE A 6 6.09 57.30 4.14
N ILE A 7 5.14 56.56 4.70
CA ILE A 7 4.57 55.30 4.20
C ILE A 7 3.44 55.68 3.24
N ILE A 8 3.36 55.05 2.06
CA ILE A 8 2.18 55.10 1.20
C ILE A 8 1.68 53.67 1.00
N ILE A 9 0.55 53.39 1.64
CA ILE A 9 -0.26 52.17 1.54
C ILE A 9 -1.12 52.31 0.27
N LEU A 10 -1.02 51.35 -0.64
CA LEU A 10 -1.87 51.28 -1.83
C LEU A 10 -3.06 50.35 -1.54
N ILE A 11 -4.23 50.96 -1.40
CA ILE A 11 -5.53 50.30 -1.25
C ILE A 11 -6.00 49.88 -2.64
N ILE A 12 -6.13 48.58 -2.89
CA ILE A 12 -6.78 48.05 -4.10
C ILE A 12 -8.25 47.78 -3.76
N PHE A 13 -9.11 48.56 -4.41
CA PHE A 13 -10.57 48.51 -4.34
C PHE A 13 -11.09 47.27 -5.06
N SER A 14 -11.83 46.44 -4.32
CA SER A 14 -12.70 45.37 -4.82
C SER A 14 -13.99 45.95 -5.40
N LEU A 15 -14.35 45.60 -6.64
CA LEU A 15 -15.72 45.69 -7.15
C LEU A 15 -15.89 44.89 -8.47
N VAL A 16 -17.08 44.31 -8.61
CA VAL A 16 -17.65 43.56 -9.76
C VAL A 16 -17.26 42.06 -9.78
N SER A 17 -18.16 41.07 -9.79
CA SER A 17 -19.55 41.01 -10.23
C SER A 17 -20.34 39.90 -9.50
N LEU A 18 -21.56 40.20 -9.09
CA LEU A 18 -22.61 39.20 -8.82
C LEU A 18 -23.14 38.70 -10.17
N CYS A 19 -22.90 37.44 -10.51
CA CYS A 19 -23.63 36.75 -11.57
C CYS A 19 -24.49 35.68 -10.90
N GLY A 20 -25.81 35.82 -11.05
CA GLY A 20 -26.80 35.04 -10.35
C GLY A 20 -26.91 33.59 -10.82
N CYS A 21 -27.19 32.69 -9.87
CA CYS A 21 -27.75 31.39 -10.15
C CYS A 21 -29.25 31.55 -10.48
N GLN A 22 -29.65 31.19 -11.70
CA GLN A 22 -31.02 30.73 -11.96
C GLN A 22 -30.96 29.22 -12.15
N ILE A 23 -31.54 28.50 -11.20
CA ILE A 23 -31.85 27.07 -11.34
C ILE A 23 -33.19 27.00 -12.09
N SER A 24 -33.15 26.49 -13.32
CA SER A 24 -34.33 26.04 -14.05
C SER A 24 -34.41 24.52 -13.92
N SER A 25 -35.48 24.05 -13.28
CA SER A 25 -35.92 22.65 -13.29
C SER A 25 -36.28 22.21 -14.70
N ASN A 26 -35.85 21.02 -15.11
CA ASN A 26 -36.57 20.17 -16.06
C ASN A 26 -36.18 18.71 -15.81
N ASP A 27 -37.19 17.92 -15.46
CA ASP A 27 -37.20 16.46 -15.46
C ASP A 27 -36.98 15.90 -16.87
N VAL A 28 -36.19 14.82 -17.01
CA VAL A 28 -36.48 13.69 -17.91
C VAL A 28 -35.84 12.43 -17.32
N ALA A 29 -36.67 11.43 -17.02
CA ALA A 29 -36.28 10.05 -16.79
C ALA A 29 -36.13 9.32 -18.14
N LEU A 30 -35.18 8.39 -18.27
CA LEU A 30 -35.27 7.20 -19.12
C LEU A 30 -34.25 6.16 -18.63
N GLU A 31 -34.77 4.98 -18.32
CA GLU A 31 -34.04 3.73 -18.10
C GLU A 31 -33.35 3.31 -19.40
N ASP A 32 -32.13 2.80 -19.32
CA ASP A 32 -31.63 1.82 -20.28
C ASP A 32 -30.61 0.87 -19.63
N GLU A 33 -30.82 -0.39 -19.97
CA GLU A 33 -30.26 -1.65 -19.53
C GLU A 33 -28.74 -1.72 -19.75
N ILE A 34 -27.94 -1.78 -18.67
CA ILE A 34 -26.50 -2.05 -18.78
C ILE A 34 -26.29 -3.55 -18.92
N THR A 35 -26.22 -4.00 -20.18
CA THR A 35 -25.59 -5.28 -20.52
C THR A 35 -24.08 -5.14 -20.30
N ALA A 36 -23.55 -5.82 -19.28
CA ALA A 36 -22.12 -5.86 -19.00
C ALA A 36 -21.38 -6.64 -20.12
N PRO A 37 -20.33 -6.08 -20.74
CA PRO A 37 -19.47 -6.84 -21.64
C PRO A 37 -18.58 -7.80 -20.85
N LEU A 38 -18.47 -9.04 -21.32
CA LEU A 38 -17.53 -10.06 -20.84
C LEU A 38 -16.09 -9.54 -20.84
N LEU A 39 -15.42 -9.69 -19.70
CA LEU A 39 -14.09 -9.20 -19.38
C LEU A 39 -13.01 -9.98 -20.16
N ASN A 40 -12.01 -9.25 -20.68
CA ASN A 40 -10.80 -9.79 -21.28
C ASN A 40 -9.64 -9.55 -20.30
N GLU A 41 -8.93 -10.61 -19.89
CA GLU A 41 -8.08 -10.70 -18.69
C GLU A 41 -6.73 -9.94 -18.72
N GLU A 42 -6.42 -9.14 -19.75
CA GLU A 42 -5.08 -8.52 -19.89
C GLU A 42 -4.95 -7.07 -19.43
N ASN A 43 -6.00 -6.42 -18.90
CA ASN A 43 -5.90 -5.03 -18.41
C ASN A 43 -6.75 -4.78 -17.16
N TYR A 44 -6.43 -5.45 -16.05
CA TYR A 44 -6.97 -5.06 -14.75
C TYR A 44 -6.22 -3.82 -14.22
N VAL A 45 -6.61 -2.64 -14.70
CA VAL A 45 -6.16 -1.36 -14.12
C VAL A 45 -7.05 -1.08 -12.91
N PHE A 46 -6.54 -1.38 -11.71
CA PHE A 46 -7.21 -1.05 -10.46
C PHE A 46 -7.23 0.47 -10.27
N ASN A 47 -8.43 1.07 -10.16
CA ASN A 47 -8.58 2.47 -9.84
C ASN A 47 -8.28 2.70 -8.35
N TYR A 48 -7.23 3.47 -8.04
CA TYR A 48 -6.66 3.67 -6.70
C TYR A 48 -7.01 5.04 -6.09
N ASP A 49 -8.18 5.61 -6.39
CA ASP A 49 -8.62 6.89 -5.83
C ASP A 49 -9.07 6.82 -4.35
N ALA A 50 -8.28 6.15 -3.50
CA ALA A 50 -8.42 6.24 -2.05
C ALA A 50 -7.05 6.15 -1.35
N ILE A 51 -6.65 7.27 -0.74
CA ILE A 51 -5.60 7.32 0.29
C ILE A 51 -6.19 6.64 1.54
N GLY A 52 -6.11 5.32 1.56
CA GLY A 52 -6.72 4.46 2.57
C GLY A 52 -6.87 3.09 1.96
N GLY A 53 -5.85 2.25 2.10
CA GLY A 53 -5.83 0.91 1.55
C GLY A 53 -7.13 0.19 1.90
N GLY A 54 -7.85 -0.25 0.87
CA GLY A 54 -8.97 -1.16 1.09
C GLY A 54 -8.44 -2.40 1.80
N THR A 55 -9.20 -2.90 2.78
CA THR A 55 -8.82 -4.07 3.58
C THR A 55 -8.41 -5.26 2.71
N GLU A 56 -9.02 -5.41 1.54
CA GLU A 56 -8.69 -6.49 0.61
C GLU A 56 -7.29 -6.37 -0.02
N VAL A 57 -6.83 -5.16 -0.35
CA VAL A 57 -5.47 -4.97 -0.89
C VAL A 57 -4.45 -5.31 0.19
N GLU A 58 -4.65 -4.82 1.41
CA GLU A 58 -3.75 -5.02 2.54
C GLU A 58 -3.54 -6.51 2.83
N ILE A 59 -4.61 -7.30 2.92
CA ILE A 59 -4.53 -8.73 3.25
C ILE A 59 -3.95 -9.60 2.11
N ARG A 60 -3.83 -9.07 0.89
CA ARG A 60 -3.23 -9.77 -0.27
C ARG A 60 -1.74 -9.51 -0.44
N THR A 61 -1.18 -8.55 0.30
CA THR A 61 0.25 -8.23 0.22
C THR A 61 1.12 -9.27 0.94
N PRO A 62 2.40 -9.44 0.54
CA PRO A 62 3.30 -10.38 1.22
C PRO A 62 3.71 -9.92 2.63
N TYR A 63 3.74 -8.62 2.90
CA TYR A 63 4.11 -8.09 4.22
C TYR A 63 2.96 -7.34 4.87
N ASP A 64 2.97 -7.23 6.18
CA ASP A 64 2.09 -6.34 6.94
C ASP A 64 2.25 -4.88 6.44
N MET A 65 1.18 -4.09 6.45
CA MET A 65 1.21 -2.71 5.98
C MET A 65 2.23 -1.82 6.70
N ILE A 66 2.60 -2.12 7.95
CA ILE A 66 3.66 -1.39 8.65
C ILE A 66 5.04 -1.50 7.96
N TYR A 67 5.24 -2.52 7.11
CA TYR A 67 6.44 -2.68 6.29
C TYR A 67 6.47 -1.69 5.11
N TYR A 68 5.31 -1.40 4.53
CA TYR A 68 5.13 -0.44 3.42
C TYR A 68 4.90 0.99 3.91
N GLY A 69 4.61 1.17 5.20
CA GLY A 69 4.43 2.48 5.82
C GLY A 69 5.75 3.20 6.06
N ILE A 70 5.74 4.53 5.86
CA ILE A 70 6.82 5.43 6.27
C ILE A 70 6.36 6.18 7.52
N PRO A 71 6.89 5.86 8.71
CA PRO A 71 6.49 6.52 9.95
C PRO A 71 6.79 8.01 9.89
N THR A 72 5.85 8.82 10.38
CA THR A 72 5.98 10.28 10.37
C THR A 72 7.21 10.77 11.14
N TYR A 73 7.66 10.03 12.15
CA TYR A 73 8.86 10.40 12.91
C TYR A 73 10.16 10.32 12.09
N LEU A 74 10.20 9.65 10.93
CA LEU A 74 11.36 9.74 10.03
C LEU A 74 11.58 11.17 9.56
N ARG A 75 10.51 11.93 9.33
CA ARG A 75 10.58 13.36 8.98
C ARG A 75 11.23 14.19 10.08
N ASN A 76 10.95 13.86 11.35
CA ASN A 76 11.60 14.51 12.49
C ASN A 76 13.10 14.20 12.58
N ILE A 77 13.55 13.04 12.07
CA ILE A 77 14.96 12.63 12.09
C ILE A 77 15.73 13.28 10.94
N VAL A 78 15.22 13.20 9.70
CA VAL A 78 15.99 13.59 8.51
C VAL A 78 15.55 14.90 7.86
N GLY A 79 14.38 15.42 8.21
CA GLY A 79 13.72 16.59 7.63
C GLY A 79 12.66 16.21 6.58
N ASP A 80 11.57 16.99 6.52
CA ASP A 80 10.48 16.80 5.57
C ASP A 80 10.95 16.77 4.11
N ASP A 81 11.76 17.76 3.73
CA ASP A 81 12.28 17.92 2.37
C ASP A 81 12.96 16.65 1.87
N LYS A 82 13.76 15.98 2.71
CA LYS A 82 14.45 14.75 2.31
C LYS A 82 13.52 13.57 2.13
N VAL A 83 12.49 13.45 2.97
CA VAL A 83 11.49 12.39 2.84
C VAL A 83 10.66 12.63 1.58
N ASP A 84 10.29 13.87 1.30
CA ASP A 84 9.52 14.24 0.11
C ASP A 84 10.33 14.06 -1.17
N GLU A 85 11.61 14.46 -1.19
CA GLU A 85 12.54 14.21 -2.29
C GLU A 85 12.73 12.70 -2.55
N TRP A 86 12.76 11.89 -1.50
CA TRP A 86 12.83 10.43 -1.61
C TRP A 86 11.54 9.84 -2.19
N LEU A 87 10.37 10.23 -1.65
CA LEU A 87 9.07 9.76 -2.12
C LEU A 87 8.79 10.17 -3.58
N ALA A 88 9.25 11.34 -4.01
CA ALA A 88 9.07 11.83 -5.38
C ALA A 88 9.74 10.95 -6.45
N GLN A 89 10.65 10.05 -6.06
CA GLN A 89 11.34 9.14 -6.99
C GLN A 89 10.49 7.95 -7.42
N PHE A 90 9.42 7.64 -6.68
CA PHE A 90 8.58 6.46 -6.92
C PHE A 90 7.36 6.79 -7.79
N GLU A 91 6.77 5.74 -8.34
CA GLU A 91 5.59 5.80 -9.18
C GLU A 91 4.43 6.47 -8.43
N SER A 92 3.86 7.48 -9.06
CA SER A 92 2.70 8.22 -8.55
C SER A 92 1.97 8.91 -9.71
N VAL A 93 0.81 9.52 -9.44
CA VAL A 93 0.07 10.31 -10.44
C VAL A 93 0.93 11.40 -11.07
N THR A 94 1.82 12.03 -10.28
CA THR A 94 2.71 13.10 -10.73
C THR A 94 4.06 12.58 -11.27
N ASN A 95 4.39 11.31 -11.02
CA ASN A 95 5.58 10.65 -11.55
C ASN A 95 5.26 9.21 -12.04
N PRO A 96 4.52 9.04 -13.16
CA PRO A 96 4.07 7.72 -13.62
C PRO A 96 5.20 6.82 -14.16
N LYS A 97 6.42 7.35 -14.29
CA LYS A 97 7.61 6.60 -14.72
C LYS A 97 8.64 6.46 -13.59
N GLY A 98 8.23 6.72 -12.35
CA GLY A 98 9.06 6.56 -11.17
C GLY A 98 9.46 5.11 -10.93
N ARG A 99 10.30 4.91 -9.92
CA ARG A 99 10.63 3.57 -9.38
C ARG A 99 9.36 2.87 -8.93
N ASP A 100 9.39 1.54 -8.87
CA ASP A 100 8.25 0.76 -8.38
C ASP A 100 7.78 1.26 -7.01
N LYS A 101 6.50 1.64 -6.90
CA LYS A 101 5.91 2.12 -5.64
C LYS A 101 6.00 1.11 -4.50
N TRP A 102 6.13 -0.19 -4.81
CA TRP A 102 6.32 -1.24 -3.80
C TRP A 102 7.73 -1.25 -3.19
N GLU A 103 8.67 -0.48 -3.74
CA GLU A 103 9.95 -0.21 -3.10
C GLU A 103 9.84 0.83 -1.96
N VAL A 104 8.70 1.52 -1.82
CA VAL A 104 8.40 2.38 -0.67
C VAL A 104 8.16 1.49 0.56
N THR A 105 9.23 1.21 1.28
CA THR A 105 9.24 0.32 2.45
C THR A 105 10.09 0.94 3.55
N ILE A 106 9.79 0.59 4.79
CA ILE A 106 10.57 1.08 5.93
C ILE A 106 12.06 0.69 5.84
N VAL A 107 12.37 -0.48 5.28
CA VAL A 107 13.75 -0.96 5.07
C VAL A 107 14.50 -0.06 4.09
N ASN A 108 13.90 0.25 2.93
CA ASN A 108 14.53 1.13 1.96
C ASN A 108 14.60 2.56 2.48
N ALA A 109 13.57 3.04 3.18
CA ALA A 109 13.55 4.38 3.74
C ALA A 109 14.69 4.61 4.73
N VAL A 110 14.89 3.73 5.73
CA VAL A 110 15.98 3.94 6.70
C VAL A 110 17.36 3.86 6.04
N LYS A 111 17.50 3.02 5.02
CA LYS A 111 18.75 2.83 4.29
C LYS A 111 19.08 4.04 3.41
N GLU A 112 18.13 4.47 2.58
CA GLU A 112 18.34 5.51 1.56
C GLU A 112 18.34 6.91 2.17
N LEU A 113 17.57 7.14 3.25
CA LEU A 113 17.60 8.40 4.02
C LEU A 113 18.73 8.43 5.05
N ASN A 114 19.52 7.37 5.16
CA ASN A 114 20.63 7.23 6.09
C ASN A 114 20.22 7.49 7.56
N VAL A 115 19.10 6.91 7.98
CA VAL A 115 18.61 6.96 9.36
C VAL A 115 19.43 5.99 10.20
N SER A 116 20.01 6.46 11.31
CA SER A 116 20.71 5.56 12.23
C SER A 116 19.73 4.71 13.04
N LYS A 117 20.15 3.48 13.35
CA LYS A 117 19.37 2.56 14.18
C LYS A 117 19.05 3.14 15.55
N GLU A 118 19.97 3.91 16.12
CA GLU A 118 19.83 4.56 17.42
C GLU A 118 18.74 5.65 17.37
N ALA A 119 18.80 6.55 16.38
CA ALA A 119 17.79 7.60 16.22
C ALA A 119 16.40 7.00 15.94
N PHE A 120 16.35 5.93 15.14
CA PHE A 120 15.11 5.21 14.90
C PHE A 120 14.55 4.58 16.18
N LYS A 121 15.39 3.91 16.99
CA LYS A 121 14.98 3.31 18.27
C LYS A 121 14.46 4.35 19.25
N GLU A 122 15.09 5.52 19.30
CA GLU A 122 14.67 6.62 20.17
C GLU A 122 13.33 7.22 19.73
N ALA A 123 13.12 7.39 18.42
CA ALA A 123 11.88 7.92 17.88
C ALA A 123 10.72 6.90 17.88
N ASN A 124 11.03 5.61 17.81
CA ASN A 124 10.04 4.53 17.84
C ASN A 124 9.49 4.34 19.26
N VAL A 125 8.31 4.90 19.52
CA VAL A 125 7.61 4.72 20.80
C VAL A 125 7.08 3.29 20.95
N SER A 126 6.29 2.83 19.97
CA SER A 126 5.66 1.49 20.01
C SER A 126 5.27 0.94 18.64
N THR A 127 5.70 1.58 17.54
CA THR A 127 5.27 1.19 16.18
C THR A 127 5.88 -0.14 15.75
N TYR A 128 7.17 -0.33 16.03
CA TYR A 128 7.90 -1.56 15.73
C TYR A 128 8.40 -2.23 17.00
N SER A 129 8.34 -3.56 17.01
CA SER A 129 8.97 -4.39 18.04
C SER A 129 10.50 -4.30 17.95
N LYS A 130 11.21 -4.76 18.99
CA LYS A 130 12.68 -4.82 18.97
C LYS A 130 13.16 -5.71 17.82
N GLU A 131 12.53 -6.86 17.64
CA GLU A 131 12.84 -7.84 16.60
C GLU A 131 12.61 -7.26 15.20
N GLN A 132 11.53 -6.51 14.99
CA GLN A 132 11.27 -5.79 13.75
C GLN A 132 12.33 -4.73 13.46
N ILE A 133 12.77 -3.98 14.47
CA ILE A 133 13.86 -3.00 14.31
C ILE A 133 15.17 -3.72 13.96
N GLU A 134 15.49 -4.84 14.60
CA GLU A 134 16.67 -5.62 14.24
C GLU A 134 16.57 -6.12 12.79
N ALA A 135 15.40 -6.58 12.34
CA ALA A 135 15.15 -6.99 10.96
C ALA A 135 15.34 -5.84 9.95
N ILE A 136 14.78 -4.66 10.24
CA ILE A 136 14.88 -3.46 9.38
C ILE A 136 16.35 -3.13 9.05
N TYR A 137 17.23 -3.22 10.05
CA TYR A 137 18.65 -2.87 9.91
C TYR A 137 19.57 -4.05 9.57
N SER A 138 19.03 -5.27 9.45
CA SER A 138 19.85 -6.48 9.26
C SER A 138 20.42 -6.64 7.85
N GLY A 139 19.71 -6.13 6.84
CA GLY A 139 19.96 -6.49 5.43
C GLY A 139 19.64 -7.95 5.10
N ASP A 140 19.10 -8.73 6.05
CA ASP A 140 18.75 -10.14 5.87
C ASP A 140 17.26 -10.26 5.46
N ARG A 141 17.04 -10.59 4.19
CA ARG A 141 15.71 -10.82 3.62
C ARG A 141 14.92 -11.85 4.43
N LYS A 142 15.56 -12.90 4.96
CA LYS A 142 14.87 -13.97 5.70
C LYS A 142 14.35 -13.45 7.04
N LEU A 143 15.17 -12.65 7.72
CA LEU A 143 14.76 -12.02 8.97
C LEU A 143 13.64 -11.01 8.73
N ILE A 144 13.74 -10.21 7.68
CA ILE A 144 12.66 -9.29 7.25
C ILE A 144 11.37 -10.07 6.99
N ASN A 145 11.43 -11.18 6.24
CA ASN A 145 10.26 -12.00 5.94
C ASN A 145 9.60 -12.53 7.21
N ARG A 146 10.38 -13.06 8.16
CA ARG A 146 9.85 -13.54 9.44
C ARG A 146 9.23 -12.43 10.29
N SER A 147 9.80 -11.24 10.27
CA SER A 147 9.36 -10.13 11.12
C SER A 147 8.18 -9.33 10.59
N PHE A 148 7.94 -9.39 9.28
CA PHE A 148 6.94 -8.57 8.59
C PHE A 148 5.97 -9.36 7.73
N VAL A 149 6.03 -10.69 7.67
CA VAL A 149 5.08 -11.47 6.85
C VAL A 149 3.64 -11.09 7.21
N ASN A 150 2.83 -10.86 6.18
CA ASN A 150 1.41 -10.59 6.34
C ASN A 150 0.74 -11.80 7.02
N GLU A 151 -0.14 -11.55 7.97
CA GLU A 151 -0.80 -12.66 8.68
C GLU A 151 -1.61 -13.57 7.75
N TYR A 152 -2.08 -13.06 6.61
CA TYR A 152 -2.84 -13.81 5.60
C TYR A 152 -1.95 -14.41 4.51
N ALA A 153 -0.63 -14.37 4.67
CA ALA A 153 0.33 -15.07 3.81
C ALA A 153 0.98 -16.24 4.55
N LEU A 154 1.44 -17.24 3.79
CA LEU A 154 2.22 -18.36 4.32
C LEU A 154 3.70 -18.03 4.30
N LEU A 155 4.39 -18.28 5.42
CA LEU A 155 5.85 -18.23 5.48
C LEU A 155 6.43 -19.65 5.53
N ILE A 156 6.93 -20.14 4.40
CA ILE A 156 7.49 -21.49 4.28
C ILE A 156 8.93 -21.39 3.77
N ASN A 157 9.87 -21.99 4.49
CA ASN A 157 11.31 -21.97 4.15
C ASN A 157 11.85 -20.55 3.89
N ASP A 158 11.44 -19.57 4.72
CA ASP A 158 11.77 -18.15 4.61
C ASP A 158 11.22 -17.42 3.37
N LYS A 159 10.35 -18.07 2.59
CA LYS A 159 9.64 -17.47 1.46
C LYS A 159 8.17 -17.23 1.81
N ILE A 160 7.62 -16.16 1.26
CA ILE A 160 6.24 -15.74 1.50
C ILE A 160 5.38 -16.15 0.30
N TYR A 161 4.24 -16.78 0.58
CA TYR A 161 3.24 -17.16 -0.42
C TYR A 161 1.92 -16.50 -0.05
N THR A 162 1.45 -15.60 -0.90
CA THR A 162 0.17 -14.92 -0.71
C THR A 162 -0.99 -15.81 -1.15
N SER A 163 -2.20 -15.47 -0.74
CA SER A 163 -3.43 -16.11 -1.22
C SER A 163 -3.51 -16.09 -2.75
N SER A 164 -3.10 -14.98 -3.36
CA SER A 164 -3.15 -14.79 -4.81
C SER A 164 -2.08 -15.60 -5.54
N TRP A 165 -0.91 -15.83 -4.92
CA TRP A 165 0.05 -16.79 -5.46
C TRP A 165 -0.53 -18.19 -5.45
N LEU A 166 -1.10 -18.62 -4.31
CA LEU A 166 -1.74 -19.94 -4.22
C LEU A 166 -2.84 -20.08 -5.28
N ALA A 167 -3.79 -19.15 -5.34
CA ALA A 167 -4.90 -19.18 -6.29
C ALA A 167 -4.48 -19.30 -7.78
N ALA A 168 -3.26 -18.86 -8.13
CA ALA A 168 -2.73 -18.88 -9.49
C ALA A 168 -1.79 -20.05 -9.79
N HIS A 169 -1.48 -20.91 -8.80
CA HIS A 169 -0.49 -21.98 -8.94
C HIS A 169 -1.08 -23.36 -8.72
N THR A 170 -0.33 -24.39 -9.12
CA THR A 170 -0.76 -25.78 -9.05
C THR A 170 -0.33 -26.44 -7.75
N VAL A 171 -0.93 -27.58 -7.43
CA VAL A 171 -0.53 -28.37 -6.26
C VAL A 171 0.89 -28.93 -6.39
N GLU A 172 1.37 -29.18 -7.61
CA GLU A 172 2.76 -29.54 -7.88
C GLU A 172 3.72 -28.43 -7.45
N ASP A 173 3.35 -27.16 -7.71
CA ASP A 173 4.11 -25.99 -7.25
C ASP A 173 4.11 -25.90 -5.72
N TYR A 174 2.98 -26.14 -5.07
CA TYR A 174 2.88 -26.15 -3.62
C TYR A 174 3.84 -27.17 -3.00
N LYS A 175 3.84 -28.41 -3.52
CA LYS A 175 4.71 -29.49 -3.06
C LYS A 175 6.18 -29.14 -3.25
N LYS A 176 6.54 -28.54 -4.38
CA LYS A 176 7.92 -28.11 -4.68
C LYS A 176 8.42 -27.06 -3.68
N GLU A 177 7.54 -26.19 -3.21
CA GLU A 177 7.88 -25.15 -2.23
C GLU A 177 7.78 -25.62 -0.77
N GLY A 178 7.33 -26.86 -0.55
CA GLY A 178 7.20 -27.47 0.79
C GLY A 178 5.88 -27.13 1.49
N ILE A 179 4.88 -26.66 0.76
CA ILE A 179 3.53 -26.41 1.28
C ILE A 179 2.80 -27.76 1.30
N THR A 180 2.76 -28.37 2.49
CA THR A 180 2.06 -29.64 2.72
C THR A 180 0.54 -29.44 2.76
N GLU A 181 -0.21 -30.51 2.55
CA GLU A 181 -1.67 -30.51 2.64
C GLU A 181 -2.18 -29.99 4.00
N ASP A 182 -1.55 -30.39 5.12
CA ASP A 182 -1.93 -29.92 6.45
C ASP A 182 -1.81 -28.40 6.60
N ILE A 183 -0.68 -27.83 6.17
CA ILE A 183 -0.43 -26.38 6.14
C ILE A 183 -1.47 -25.67 5.27
N LEU A 184 -1.77 -26.22 4.09
CA LEU A 184 -2.74 -25.63 3.19
C LEU A 184 -4.16 -25.68 3.77
N ASN A 185 -4.54 -26.78 4.42
CA ASN A 185 -5.83 -26.93 5.08
C ASN A 185 -5.99 -25.97 6.27
N GLU A 186 -4.95 -25.77 7.07
CA GLU A 186 -4.94 -24.77 8.13
C GLU A 186 -5.12 -23.35 7.56
N TYR A 187 -4.39 -23.05 6.48
CA TYR A 187 -4.48 -21.78 5.78
C TYR A 187 -5.88 -21.51 5.21
N LEU A 188 -6.44 -22.48 4.50
CA LEU A 188 -7.78 -22.40 3.91
C LEU A 188 -8.85 -22.18 4.99
N ASN A 189 -8.72 -22.85 6.14
CA ASN A 189 -9.60 -22.62 7.28
C ASN A 189 -9.48 -21.20 7.86
N LYS A 190 -8.29 -20.60 7.81
CA LYS A 190 -8.07 -19.21 8.23
C LYS A 190 -8.74 -18.21 7.29
N ILE A 191 -8.65 -18.43 5.97
CA ILE A 191 -9.06 -17.43 4.97
C ILE A 191 -10.52 -17.55 4.49
N LYS A 192 -11.19 -18.69 4.71
CA LYS A 192 -12.55 -18.94 4.18
C LYS A 192 -13.62 -17.93 4.60
N ASP A 193 -13.49 -17.30 5.76
CA ASP A 193 -14.46 -16.33 6.30
C ASP A 193 -13.90 -14.88 6.27
N THR A 194 -13.01 -14.60 5.32
CA THR A 194 -12.32 -13.31 5.18
C THR A 194 -12.62 -12.67 3.81
N PRO A 195 -12.21 -11.42 3.54
CA PRO A 195 -12.32 -10.83 2.20
C PRO A 195 -11.51 -11.58 1.13
N LEU A 196 -10.70 -12.60 1.47
CA LEU A 196 -10.01 -13.49 0.54
C LEU A 196 -10.87 -14.66 0.03
N ILE A 197 -12.20 -14.61 0.19
CA ILE A 197 -13.09 -15.71 -0.20
C ILE A 197 -12.93 -16.14 -1.66
N GLU A 198 -12.61 -15.22 -2.58
CA GLU A 198 -12.42 -15.58 -3.98
C GLU A 198 -11.11 -16.35 -4.21
N ASP A 199 -10.01 -15.94 -3.55
CA ASP A 199 -8.77 -16.71 -3.56
C ASP A 199 -8.97 -18.09 -2.92
N TYR A 200 -9.73 -18.17 -1.82
CA TYR A 200 -10.10 -19.43 -1.19
C TYR A 200 -10.77 -20.37 -2.20
N LYS A 201 -11.80 -19.92 -2.93
CA LYS A 201 -12.49 -20.74 -3.94
C LYS A 201 -11.54 -21.19 -5.05
N ASN A 202 -10.69 -20.30 -5.53
CA ASN A 202 -9.75 -20.62 -6.59
C ASN A 202 -8.73 -21.67 -6.14
N ILE A 203 -8.23 -21.57 -4.91
CA ILE A 203 -7.34 -22.59 -4.32
C ILE A 203 -8.09 -23.92 -4.17
N MET A 204 -9.34 -23.92 -3.74
CA MET A 204 -10.16 -25.14 -3.66
C MET A 204 -10.36 -25.78 -5.03
N ASN A 205 -10.65 -25.00 -6.08
CA ASN A 205 -10.78 -25.50 -7.45
C ASN A 205 -9.47 -26.15 -7.94
N VAL A 206 -8.32 -25.56 -7.62
CA VAL A 206 -7.00 -26.15 -7.91
C VAL A 206 -6.85 -27.52 -7.22
N LEU A 207 -7.32 -27.66 -5.99
CA LEU A 207 -7.25 -28.92 -5.25
C LEU A 207 -8.21 -29.99 -5.79
N GLU A 208 -9.43 -29.59 -6.19
CA GLU A 208 -10.45 -30.48 -6.75
C GLU A 208 -10.13 -30.94 -8.17
N SER A 209 -9.38 -30.15 -8.95
CA SER A 209 -8.92 -30.52 -10.30
C SER A 209 -7.94 -31.70 -10.34
N LYS A 210 -7.60 -32.27 -9.18
CA LYS A 210 -6.76 -33.47 -9.03
C LYS A 210 -7.51 -34.79 -9.13
N GLU A 211 -8.84 -34.78 -9.12
CA GLU A 211 -9.69 -35.97 -9.29
C GLU A 211 -10.06 -36.22 -10.76
#